data_AF-A0A8X8WAQ3-F1
#
_entry.id   AF-A0A8X8WAQ3-F1
#
_cell.length_a   1.000
_cell.length_b   1.000
_cell.length_c   1.000
_cell.angle_alpha   90.00
_cell.angle_beta   90.00
_cell.angle_gamma   90.00
#
_symmetry.space_group_name_H-M   'P 1'
#
loop_
_entity.id
_entity.type
_entity.pdbx_description
1 polymer ?
#
loop_
_entity_poly.entity_id
_entity_poly.type
_entity_poly.pdbx_seq_one_letter_code
_entity_poly.pdbx_strand_id
1 'polypeptide(L)'
;MAKLLQTLTPLLSLLLLATATTARSQATSFIYDFYGQKPTDLLYQGDAHFPSDSTFLRLTNTDNSGNPLSHRAGRAVHSNPIHLYQAGAHADFETTLKFTISHTGTASVPGDGLTFFIQPVGTPLGFTGASFGIFNPSGLNPAVFAVEFDIYPNAGVDPSYRHVGIDIGSNVSKNTTDVGGALLGQEVTARINYVQATKLISVQVSAGSESFEVSYVQDLSTFLPQMVEVGLSGSTGGAIAVFDVVSWYFTSTLVNTGAGHIHQYV
;
A
#
# COMPACT_ATOMS: atom_id res chain seq x y z
N MET A 1 -0.61 -45.57 -73.43
CA MET A 1 0.13 -44.47 -72.75
C MET A 1 -0.90 -43.39 -72.38
N ALA A 2 -1.58 -43.52 -71.24
CA ALA A 2 -1.32 -42.77 -69.99
C ALA A 2 -1.46 -41.24 -70.19
N LYS A 3 -2.67 -40.67 -70.02
CA LYS A 3 -3.19 -39.91 -68.84
C LYS A 3 -2.36 -38.67 -68.48
N LEU A 4 -2.97 -37.47 -68.52
CA LEU A 4 -3.18 -36.62 -67.34
C LEU A 4 -4.13 -35.44 -67.64
N LEU A 5 -5.35 -35.48 -67.09
CA LEU A 5 -6.19 -34.31 -66.87
C LEU A 5 -5.66 -33.61 -65.61
N GLN A 6 -5.26 -32.35 -65.72
CA GLN A 6 -4.94 -31.51 -64.56
C GLN A 6 -6.23 -30.96 -63.95
N THR A 7 -6.62 -31.50 -62.81
CA THR A 7 -7.68 -30.96 -61.95
C THR A 7 -7.11 -29.80 -61.13
N LEU A 8 -7.63 -28.58 -61.31
CA LEU A 8 -7.39 -27.47 -60.38
C LEU A 8 -8.16 -27.73 -59.08
N THR A 9 -7.43 -27.86 -57.97
CA THR A 9 -7.99 -27.75 -56.62
C THR A 9 -8.04 -26.28 -56.21
N PRO A 10 -9.17 -25.75 -55.73
CA PRO A 10 -9.17 -24.45 -55.07
C PRO A 10 -8.61 -24.64 -53.65
N LEU A 11 -7.47 -24.02 -53.38
CA LEU A 11 -6.90 -23.97 -52.04
C LEU A 11 -7.79 -23.05 -51.19
N LEU A 12 -8.64 -23.63 -50.36
CA LEU A 12 -9.43 -22.91 -49.36
C LEU A 12 -8.46 -22.40 -48.29
N SER A 13 -7.94 -21.19 -48.46
CA SER A 13 -7.17 -20.48 -47.44
C SER A 13 -8.10 -20.14 -46.28
N LEU A 14 -8.12 -21.01 -45.26
CA LEU A 14 -8.74 -20.77 -43.97
C LEU A 14 -7.96 -19.63 -43.29
N LEU A 15 -8.44 -18.40 -43.45
CA LEU A 15 -7.93 -17.25 -42.71
C LEU A 15 -8.34 -17.44 -41.25
N LEU A 16 -7.49 -18.11 -40.47
CA LEU A 16 -7.63 -18.18 -39.03
C LEU A 16 -7.37 -16.76 -38.51
N LEU A 17 -8.44 -15.98 -38.37
CA LEU A 17 -8.41 -14.70 -37.69
C LEU A 17 -8.18 -15.01 -36.21
N ALA A 18 -6.92 -15.23 -35.84
CA ALA A 18 -6.51 -15.21 -34.44
C ALA A 18 -6.77 -13.79 -33.96
N THR A 19 -7.95 -13.55 -33.39
CA THR A 19 -8.18 -12.40 -32.54
C THR A 19 -7.24 -12.59 -31.36
N ALA A 20 -6.03 -12.05 -31.48
CA ALA A 20 -5.24 -11.73 -30.30
C ALA A 20 -6.12 -10.76 -29.51
N THR A 21 -6.88 -11.29 -28.55
CA THR A 21 -7.47 -10.49 -27.50
C THR A 21 -6.28 -9.92 -26.75
N THR A 22 -5.83 -8.74 -27.16
CA THR A 22 -4.97 -7.92 -26.33
C THR A 22 -5.75 -7.75 -25.04
N ALA A 23 -5.33 -8.43 -23.98
CA ALA A 23 -5.90 -8.25 -22.66
C ALA A 23 -5.82 -6.74 -22.38
N ARG A 24 -6.95 -6.05 -22.40
CA ARG A 24 -7.01 -4.64 -22.02
C ARG A 24 -6.74 -4.61 -20.52
N SER A 25 -5.48 -4.37 -20.19
CA SER A 25 -5.06 -4.06 -18.85
C SER A 25 -5.56 -2.66 -18.51
N GLN A 26 -6.46 -2.54 -17.53
CA GLN A 26 -6.84 -1.24 -16.97
C GLN A 26 -5.85 -0.93 -15.85
N ALA A 27 -5.08 0.13 -16.02
CA ALA A 27 -4.14 0.61 -15.02
C ALA A 27 -4.63 1.91 -14.39
N THR A 28 -4.49 2.01 -13.07
CA THR A 28 -4.68 3.24 -12.31
C THR A 28 -3.37 3.58 -11.64
N SER A 29 -2.89 4.83 -11.78
CA SER A 29 -1.68 5.28 -11.10
C SER A 29 -1.81 6.73 -10.68
N PHE A 30 -1.11 7.09 -9.62
CA PHE A 30 -0.98 8.48 -9.16
C PHE A 30 0.38 8.68 -8.47
N ILE A 31 0.78 9.94 -8.41
CA ILE A 31 1.92 10.39 -7.62
C ILE A 31 1.54 11.67 -6.87
N TYR A 32 1.78 11.65 -5.57
CA TYR A 32 1.76 12.82 -4.71
C TYR A 32 3.19 13.18 -4.37
N ASP A 33 3.65 14.27 -4.96
CA ASP A 33 4.89 14.93 -4.58
C ASP A 33 4.52 16.17 -3.75
N PHE A 34 4.74 16.10 -2.45
CA PHE A 34 4.33 17.14 -1.52
C PHE A 34 5.27 18.36 -1.54
N TYR A 35 6.41 18.32 -2.25
CA TYR A 35 7.16 19.52 -2.60
C TYR A 35 6.41 20.41 -3.62
N GLY A 36 5.39 19.85 -4.28
CA GLY A 36 4.58 20.51 -5.29
C GLY A 36 3.37 21.27 -4.73
N GLN A 37 2.30 21.28 -5.52
CA GLN A 37 1.03 21.87 -5.11
C GLN A 37 0.24 20.89 -4.23
N LYS A 38 -0.59 21.44 -3.35
CA LYS A 38 -1.54 20.65 -2.56
C LYS A 38 -2.38 19.75 -3.49
N PRO A 39 -2.41 18.42 -3.29
CA PRO A 39 -3.23 17.53 -4.11
C PRO A 39 -4.73 17.85 -3.99
N THR A 40 -5.44 17.81 -5.12
CA THR A 40 -6.90 18.05 -5.19
C THR A 40 -7.72 16.78 -5.07
N ASP A 41 -7.09 15.63 -5.26
CA ASP A 41 -7.63 14.28 -5.31
C ASP A 41 -7.21 13.43 -4.09
N LEU A 42 -6.82 14.10 -3.00
CA LEU A 42 -6.47 13.50 -1.72
C LEU A 42 -7.45 13.96 -0.64
N LEU A 43 -8.15 13.00 -0.04
CA LEU A 43 -9.11 13.22 1.03
C LEU A 43 -8.40 13.13 2.36
N TYR A 44 -8.60 14.14 3.20
CA TYR A 44 -8.02 14.21 4.55
C TYR A 44 -9.09 13.86 5.59
N GLN A 45 -8.76 12.99 6.53
CA GLN A 45 -9.63 12.55 7.61
C GLN A 45 -8.89 12.60 8.94
N GLY A 46 -9.62 12.85 10.02
CA GLY A 46 -9.02 13.02 11.35
C GLY A 46 -8.04 14.19 11.34
N ASP A 47 -6.84 13.93 11.86
CA ASP A 47 -5.78 14.93 11.99
C ASP A 47 -4.94 15.15 10.74
N ALA A 48 -5.09 14.32 9.71
CA ALA A 48 -4.27 14.44 8.53
C ALA A 48 -4.51 15.78 7.83
N HIS A 49 -3.45 16.47 7.44
CA HIS A 49 -3.54 17.74 6.75
C HIS A 49 -2.28 18.01 5.92
N PHE A 50 -2.38 18.96 5.00
CA PHE A 50 -1.25 19.52 4.28
C PHE A 50 -0.94 20.90 4.89
N PRO A 51 0.10 21.03 5.75
CA PRO A 51 0.43 22.30 6.39
C PRO A 51 0.78 23.38 5.36
N SER A 52 0.42 24.63 5.67
CA SER A 52 0.79 25.78 4.83
C SER A 52 2.31 25.90 4.69
N ASP A 53 2.77 26.25 3.48
CA ASP A 53 4.19 26.47 3.16
C ASP A 53 5.12 25.29 3.54
N SER A 54 4.57 24.07 3.54
CA SER A 54 5.32 22.84 3.80
C SER A 54 5.54 22.02 2.54
N THR A 55 6.43 21.03 2.64
CA THR A 55 6.76 20.11 1.55
C THR A 55 6.36 18.67 1.87
N PHE A 56 5.38 18.49 2.76
CA PHE A 56 4.99 17.18 3.28
C PHE A 56 3.51 17.15 3.65
N LEU A 57 2.91 15.96 3.56
CA LEU A 57 1.64 15.63 4.20
C LEU A 57 1.92 15.26 5.66
N ARG A 58 1.19 15.86 6.60
CA ARG A 58 1.27 15.52 8.02
C ARG A 58 0.09 14.64 8.43
N LEU A 59 0.35 13.48 9.03
CA LEU A 59 -0.71 12.52 9.39
C LEU A 59 -1.34 12.77 10.77
N THR A 60 -0.64 13.43 11.69
CA THR A 60 -1.13 13.73 13.05
C THR A 60 -0.85 15.19 13.43
N ASN A 61 -1.75 15.84 14.19
CA ASN A 61 -1.57 17.24 14.54
C ASN A 61 -0.41 17.46 15.52
N THR A 62 0.20 18.63 15.39
CA THR A 62 1.18 19.18 16.33
C THR A 62 0.61 20.38 17.07
N ASP A 63 1.21 20.76 18.20
CA ASP A 63 0.97 22.07 18.81
C ASP A 63 1.58 23.21 17.96
N ASN A 64 1.40 24.45 18.40
CA ASN A 64 1.93 25.64 17.73
C ASN A 64 3.47 25.71 17.69
N SER A 65 4.16 24.90 18.50
CA SER A 65 5.63 24.80 18.52
C SER A 65 6.14 23.63 17.67
N GLY A 66 5.25 22.89 17.01
CA GLY A 66 5.58 21.71 16.22
C GLY A 66 5.76 20.43 17.03
N ASN A 67 5.39 20.41 18.32
CA ASN A 67 5.45 19.18 19.12
C ASN A 67 4.28 18.25 18.79
N PRO A 68 4.49 16.94 18.68
CA PRO A 68 3.42 16.00 18.41
C PRO A 68 2.42 15.95 19.58
N LEU A 69 1.13 15.78 19.26
CA LEU A 69 0.07 15.65 20.25
C LEU A 69 -0.21 14.17 20.54
N SER A 70 -0.66 13.87 21.77
CA SER A 70 -1.09 12.52 22.16
C SER A 70 -2.49 12.18 21.65
N HIS A 71 -2.76 10.89 21.52
CA HIS A 71 -4.07 10.35 21.11
C HIS A 71 -4.62 10.99 19.84
N ARG A 72 -3.80 11.00 18.78
CA ARG A 72 -4.18 11.48 17.45
C ARG A 72 -4.25 10.33 16.45
N ALA A 73 -5.10 10.51 15.45
CA ALA A 73 -5.16 9.65 14.28
C ALA A 73 -5.57 10.50 13.07
N GLY A 74 -4.91 10.29 11.94
CA GLY A 74 -5.29 10.93 10.70
C GLY A 74 -4.99 10.07 9.49
N ARG A 75 -5.84 10.18 8.47
CA ARG A 75 -5.74 9.43 7.22
C ARG A 75 -5.75 10.36 6.02
N ALA A 76 -4.92 10.04 5.04
CA ALA A 76 -4.97 10.61 3.71
C ALA A 76 -5.35 9.50 2.71
N VAL A 77 -6.43 9.70 1.96
CA VAL A 77 -7.04 8.67 1.12
C VAL A 77 -7.14 9.17 -0.32
N HIS A 78 -6.66 8.39 -1.29
CA HIS A 78 -6.85 8.72 -2.71
C HIS A 78 -8.35 8.77 -3.02
N SER A 79 -8.83 9.86 -3.63
CA SER A 79 -10.27 10.11 -3.76
C SER A 79 -10.99 9.15 -4.70
N ASN A 80 -10.27 8.53 -5.66
CA ASN A 80 -10.87 7.60 -6.62
C ASN A 80 -10.67 6.14 -6.15
N PRO A 81 -11.75 5.35 -6.04
CA PRO A 81 -11.64 3.94 -5.72
C PRO A 81 -10.79 3.15 -6.74
N ILE A 82 -10.06 2.16 -6.24
CA ILE A 82 -9.22 1.25 -7.01
C ILE A 82 -9.94 -0.08 -7.18
N HIS A 83 -9.93 -0.65 -8.39
CA HIS A 83 -10.41 -2.01 -8.61
C HIS A 83 -9.31 -3.02 -8.28
N LEU A 84 -9.56 -3.92 -7.32
CA LEU A 84 -8.67 -5.07 -7.05
C LEU A 84 -8.95 -6.25 -7.98
N TYR A 85 -10.17 -6.33 -8.49
CA TYR A 85 -10.55 -7.31 -9.50
C TYR A 85 -11.76 -6.82 -10.30
N GLN A 86 -11.88 -7.23 -11.56
CA GLN A 86 -13.02 -6.90 -12.40
C GLN A 86 -13.10 -7.86 -13.59
N ALA A 87 -14.29 -8.41 -13.85
CA ALA A 87 -14.56 -9.25 -15.02
C ALA A 87 -13.53 -10.39 -15.25
N GLY A 88 -13.03 -11.01 -14.18
CA GLY A 88 -12.04 -12.09 -14.23
C GLY A 88 -10.58 -11.63 -14.21
N ALA A 89 -10.31 -10.34 -14.34
CA ALA A 89 -8.98 -9.77 -14.11
C ALA A 89 -8.79 -9.46 -12.61
N HIS A 90 -7.55 -9.53 -12.15
CA HIS A 90 -7.16 -9.20 -10.78
C HIS A 90 -5.92 -8.30 -10.76
N ALA A 91 -5.79 -7.46 -9.74
CA ALA A 91 -4.79 -6.43 -9.69
C ALA A 91 -3.43 -6.93 -9.19
N ASP A 92 -2.37 -6.61 -9.93
CA ASP A 92 -1.04 -6.39 -9.36
C ASP A 92 -0.95 -4.93 -8.91
N PHE A 93 -0.25 -4.64 -7.81
CA PHE A 93 0.00 -3.25 -7.43
C PHE A 93 1.42 -3.04 -6.90
N GLU A 94 1.89 -1.80 -7.05
CA GLU A 94 3.10 -1.28 -6.43
C GLU A 94 2.77 0.06 -5.76
N THR A 95 3.32 0.30 -4.58
CA THR A 95 3.31 1.62 -3.94
C THR A 95 4.69 1.95 -3.40
N THR A 96 5.11 3.20 -3.55
CA THR A 96 6.36 3.71 -2.96
C THR A 96 6.03 4.89 -2.07
N LEU A 97 6.45 4.80 -0.81
CA LEU A 97 6.29 5.84 0.19
C LEU A 97 7.65 6.43 0.52
N LYS A 98 7.68 7.73 0.74
CA LYS A 98 8.83 8.44 1.26
C LYS A 98 8.37 9.27 2.44
N PHE A 99 8.92 9.05 3.62
CA PHE A 99 8.45 9.69 4.85
C PHE A 99 9.58 9.93 5.84
N THR A 100 9.32 10.75 6.85
CA THR A 100 10.19 10.97 8.00
C THR A 100 9.37 10.85 9.28
N ILE A 101 9.92 10.15 10.27
CA ILE A 101 9.33 10.08 11.61
C ILE A 101 10.25 10.84 12.57
N SER A 102 9.74 11.94 13.14
CA SER A 102 10.50 12.79 14.05
C SER A 102 9.90 12.76 15.45
N HIS A 103 10.72 12.85 16.49
CA HIS A 103 10.24 13.06 17.86
C HIS A 103 10.98 14.27 18.44
N THR A 104 10.23 15.21 19.02
CA THR A 104 10.81 16.41 19.63
C THR A 104 10.84 16.23 21.15
N GLY A 105 12.05 16.37 21.72
CA GLY A 105 12.27 16.31 23.17
C GLY A 105 12.80 14.97 23.68
N THR A 106 13.70 15.03 24.65
CA THR A 106 14.34 13.87 25.28
C THR A 106 13.43 13.12 26.26
N ALA A 107 12.19 13.57 26.44
CA ALA A 107 11.31 13.13 27.53
C ALA A 107 10.15 12.22 27.10
N SER A 108 9.80 12.16 25.80
CA SER A 108 8.71 11.32 25.31
C SER A 108 9.23 10.13 24.51
N VAL A 109 8.75 8.94 24.84
CA VAL A 109 8.99 7.73 24.04
C VAL A 109 8.29 7.92 22.68
N PRO A 110 8.97 7.67 21.55
CA PRO A 110 8.38 7.84 20.24
C PRO A 110 7.33 6.75 19.97
N GLY A 111 6.19 7.13 19.40
CA GLY A 111 5.08 6.22 19.05
C GLY A 111 3.94 6.92 18.30
N ASP A 112 2.97 6.19 17.74
CA ASP A 112 2.95 4.71 17.62
C ASP A 112 3.49 4.30 16.24
N GLY A 113 3.07 4.95 15.16
CA GLY A 113 3.59 4.68 13.82
C GLY A 113 2.68 5.18 12.70
N LEU A 114 2.96 4.71 11.49
CA LEU A 114 2.15 4.99 10.30
C LEU A 114 1.95 3.73 9.46
N THR A 115 0.94 3.73 8.60
CA THR A 115 0.60 2.60 7.74
C THR A 115 0.30 3.06 6.31
N PHE A 116 0.61 2.19 5.33
CA PHE A 116 -0.14 2.16 4.07
C PHE A 116 -1.25 1.13 4.20
N PHE A 117 -2.45 1.46 3.76
CA PHE A 117 -3.60 0.57 3.88
C PHE A 117 -4.44 0.49 2.61
N ILE A 118 -5.15 -0.64 2.49
CA ILE A 118 -6.19 -0.90 1.50
C ILE A 118 -7.42 -1.44 2.24
N GLN A 119 -8.58 -0.83 2.02
CA GLN A 119 -9.83 -1.20 2.73
C GLN A 119 -11.09 -0.86 1.92
N PRO A 120 -12.29 -1.28 2.33
CA PRO A 120 -13.54 -0.87 1.70
C PRO A 120 -13.70 0.65 1.65
N VAL A 121 -14.22 1.15 0.53
CA VAL A 121 -14.53 2.57 0.33
C VAL A 121 -15.49 3.06 1.42
N GLY A 122 -15.16 4.20 2.03
CA GLY A 122 -16.01 4.83 3.04
C GLY A 122 -15.90 4.20 4.44
N THR A 123 -14.87 3.38 4.68
CA THR A 123 -14.60 2.85 6.02
C THR A 123 -14.34 4.02 6.99
N PRO A 124 -14.97 4.08 8.17
CA PRO A 124 -14.77 5.19 9.11
C PRO A 124 -13.35 5.23 9.68
N LEU A 125 -12.97 6.37 10.28
CA LEU A 125 -11.71 6.49 10.99
C LEU A 125 -11.68 5.52 12.19
N GLY A 126 -10.60 4.76 12.31
CA GLY A 126 -10.35 3.84 13.42
C GLY A 126 -9.88 4.55 14.69
N PHE A 127 -9.37 3.75 15.63
CA PHE A 127 -8.91 4.25 16.93
C PHE A 127 -7.45 4.74 16.89
N THR A 128 -7.05 5.52 17.89
CA THR A 128 -5.69 6.10 18.01
C THR A 128 -4.69 5.08 18.55
N GLY A 129 -3.40 5.46 18.64
CA GLY A 129 -2.33 4.59 19.14
C GLY A 129 -2.07 3.37 18.25
N ALA A 130 -1.82 2.20 18.84
CA ALA A 130 -1.63 0.89 18.19
C ALA A 130 -2.71 0.44 17.19
N SER A 131 -3.80 1.19 17.05
CA SER A 131 -4.86 0.93 16.04
C SER A 131 -4.65 1.72 14.74
N PHE A 132 -3.63 2.58 14.68
CA PHE A 132 -3.21 3.35 13.51
C PHE A 132 -4.32 4.11 12.78
N GLY A 133 -5.45 4.44 13.41
CA GLY A 133 -6.60 5.05 12.72
C GLY A 133 -7.29 4.15 11.69
N ILE A 134 -6.94 2.86 11.61
CA ILE A 134 -7.51 1.89 10.64
C ILE A 134 -8.15 0.67 11.31
N PHE A 135 -7.80 0.38 12.56
CA PHE A 135 -8.40 -0.69 13.37
C PHE A 135 -9.37 -0.13 14.42
N ASN A 136 -10.29 -0.97 14.89
CA ASN A 136 -11.13 -0.64 16.05
C ASN A 136 -10.30 -0.67 17.35
N PRO A 137 -10.86 -0.25 18.51
CA PRO A 137 -10.11 -0.24 19.79
C PRO A 137 -9.61 -1.61 20.27
N SER A 138 -10.13 -2.71 19.71
CA SER A 138 -9.66 -4.07 19.99
C SER A 138 -8.58 -4.54 19.00
N GLY A 139 -8.08 -3.65 18.13
CA GLY A 139 -7.08 -3.99 17.12
C GLY A 139 -7.63 -4.75 15.91
N LEU A 140 -8.95 -4.76 15.69
CA LEU A 140 -9.58 -5.54 14.63
C LEU A 140 -10.21 -4.65 13.54
N ASN A 141 -10.02 -5.05 12.28
CA ASN A 141 -10.79 -4.59 11.13
C ASN A 141 -10.71 -5.67 10.03
N PRO A 142 -11.69 -6.59 9.92
CA PRO A 142 -11.59 -7.78 9.09
C PRO A 142 -11.35 -7.54 7.59
N ALA A 143 -11.67 -6.35 7.09
CA ALA A 143 -11.53 -5.99 5.67
C ALA A 143 -10.41 -4.96 5.46
N VAL A 144 -9.28 -5.10 6.16
CA VAL A 144 -8.09 -4.26 5.98
C VAL A 144 -6.88 -5.12 5.65
N PHE A 145 -6.14 -4.67 4.63
CA PHE A 145 -4.73 -4.96 4.47
C PHE A 145 -3.94 -3.71 4.82
N ALA A 146 -2.87 -3.85 5.59
CA ALA A 146 -1.94 -2.76 5.81
C ALA A 146 -0.48 -3.24 5.84
N VAL A 147 0.42 -2.32 5.54
CA VAL A 147 1.83 -2.41 5.89
C VAL A 147 2.08 -1.35 6.94
N GLU A 148 2.46 -1.78 8.14
CA GLU A 148 2.75 -0.90 9.27
C GLU A 148 4.24 -0.60 9.39
N PHE A 149 4.53 0.62 9.81
CA PHE A 149 5.86 1.09 10.19
C PHE A 149 5.77 1.47 11.67
N ASP A 150 5.82 0.44 12.51
CA ASP A 150 5.58 0.55 13.95
C ASP A 150 6.88 0.91 14.69
N ILE A 151 6.82 2.02 15.43
CA ILE A 151 7.94 2.54 16.21
C ILE A 151 7.73 2.38 17.72
N TYR A 152 6.63 1.76 18.16
CA TYR A 152 6.31 1.54 19.56
C TYR A 152 5.84 0.09 19.83
N PRO A 153 6.70 -0.78 20.39
CA PRO A 153 6.32 -2.16 20.68
C PRO A 153 5.21 -2.28 21.76
N ASN A 154 3.99 -2.62 21.36
CA ASN A 154 2.86 -2.87 22.25
C ASN A 154 2.90 -4.32 22.79
N ALA A 155 3.16 -4.46 24.09
CA ALA A 155 3.22 -5.78 24.74
C ALA A 155 1.92 -6.59 24.56
N GLY A 156 2.06 -7.83 24.06
CA GLY A 156 0.94 -8.74 23.82
C GLY A 156 0.29 -8.61 22.44
N VAL A 157 0.73 -7.63 21.63
CA VAL A 157 0.34 -7.45 20.23
C VAL A 157 1.59 -7.62 19.35
N ASP A 158 2.65 -6.89 19.67
CA ASP A 158 3.84 -6.77 18.85
C ASP A 158 5.01 -7.65 19.32
N PRO A 159 5.98 -7.92 18.43
CA PRO A 159 7.33 -8.30 18.83
C PRO A 159 7.95 -7.27 19.79
N SER A 160 8.98 -7.65 20.55
CA SER A 160 9.63 -6.76 21.52
C SER A 160 10.57 -5.71 20.89
N TYR A 161 10.38 -5.36 19.62
CA TYR A 161 11.22 -4.47 18.83
C TYR A 161 10.38 -3.65 17.85
N ARG A 162 10.89 -2.48 17.44
CA ARG A 162 10.27 -1.67 16.38
C ARG A 162 10.35 -2.44 15.08
N HIS A 163 9.30 -2.40 14.28
CA HIS A 163 9.23 -3.28 13.14
C HIS A 163 8.47 -2.68 11.97
N VAL A 164 8.69 -3.30 10.81
CA VAL A 164 7.79 -3.18 9.67
C VAL A 164 7.00 -4.47 9.58
N GLY A 165 5.68 -4.33 9.47
CA GLY A 165 4.73 -5.42 9.61
C GLY A 165 3.75 -5.52 8.45
N ILE A 166 3.20 -6.72 8.23
CA ILE A 166 2.13 -6.97 7.25
C ILE A 166 0.87 -7.38 8.00
N ASP A 167 -0.14 -6.51 7.99
CA ASP A 167 -1.38 -6.68 8.71
C ASP A 167 -2.51 -7.17 7.81
N ILE A 168 -3.23 -8.18 8.28
CA ILE A 168 -4.40 -8.75 7.62
C ILE A 168 -5.52 -8.90 8.64
N GLY A 169 -6.50 -8.00 8.59
CA GLY A 169 -7.69 -8.06 9.43
C GLY A 169 -7.51 -7.58 10.88
N SER A 170 -6.27 -7.37 11.33
CA SER A 170 -5.92 -6.97 12.70
C SER A 170 -4.56 -6.30 12.76
N ASN A 171 -4.29 -5.55 13.82
CA ASN A 171 -2.97 -4.97 14.16
C ASN A 171 -1.96 -5.99 14.73
N VAL A 172 -2.28 -7.28 14.69
CA VAL A 172 -1.28 -8.33 14.94
C VAL A 172 -0.75 -8.77 13.58
N SER A 173 0.45 -8.30 13.27
CA SER A 173 1.17 -8.57 12.03
C SER A 173 1.28 -10.08 11.73
N LYS A 174 1.09 -10.45 10.46
CA LYS A 174 1.31 -11.82 9.95
C LYS A 174 2.78 -12.17 9.81
N ASN A 175 3.60 -11.17 9.52
CA ASN A 175 5.05 -11.27 9.49
C ASN A 175 5.66 -9.90 9.75
N THR A 176 6.85 -9.87 10.33
CA THR A 176 7.54 -8.63 10.72
C THR A 176 9.02 -8.71 10.39
N THR A 177 9.67 -7.55 10.32
CA THR A 177 11.13 -7.42 10.27
C THR A 177 11.59 -6.37 11.28
N ASP A 178 12.64 -6.66 12.03
CA ASP A 178 13.20 -5.75 13.04
C ASP A 178 13.96 -4.62 12.35
N VAL A 179 13.59 -3.38 12.68
CA VAL A 179 14.19 -2.16 12.12
C VAL A 179 14.92 -1.32 13.17
N GLY A 180 14.99 -1.78 14.42
CA GLY A 180 15.71 -1.10 15.50
C GLY A 180 15.36 0.38 15.66
N GLY A 181 16.30 1.27 15.33
CA GLY A 181 16.10 2.73 15.34
C GLY A 181 15.98 3.36 13.96
N ALA A 182 16.05 2.56 12.88
CA ALA A 182 16.30 3.05 11.52
C ALA A 182 15.17 3.92 10.95
N LEU A 183 13.94 3.81 11.48
CA LEU A 183 12.80 4.63 11.04
C LEU A 183 12.77 6.04 11.64
N LEU A 184 13.62 6.35 12.62
CA LEU A 184 13.54 7.58 13.41
C LEU A 184 14.57 8.63 12.97
N GLY A 185 14.13 9.88 12.86
CA GLY A 185 14.99 11.05 12.67
C GLY A 185 15.65 11.14 11.29
N GLN A 186 15.24 10.30 10.34
CA GLN A 186 15.75 10.29 8.99
C GLN A 186 14.65 9.97 7.98
N GLU A 187 14.99 10.19 6.72
CA GLU A 187 14.14 9.87 5.59
C GLU A 187 14.15 8.36 5.32
N VAL A 188 12.96 7.79 5.17
CA VAL A 188 12.72 6.37 4.89
C VAL A 188 12.00 6.25 3.56
N THR A 189 12.45 5.30 2.74
CA THR A 189 11.74 4.89 1.52
C THR A 189 11.23 3.47 1.70
N ALA A 190 9.94 3.25 1.46
CA ALA A 190 9.33 1.94 1.48
C ALA A 190 8.69 1.62 0.12
N ARG A 191 9.00 0.45 -0.44
CA ARG A 191 8.39 -0.11 -1.65
C ARG A 191 7.58 -1.33 -1.27
N ILE A 192 6.29 -1.32 -1.59
CA ILE A 192 5.37 -2.42 -1.29
C ILE A 192 4.81 -2.91 -2.63
N ASN A 193 4.95 -4.20 -2.89
CA ASN A 193 4.49 -4.85 -4.10
C ASN A 193 3.53 -5.98 -3.76
N TYR A 194 2.52 -6.14 -4.60
CA TYR A 194 1.64 -7.31 -4.61
C TYR A 194 1.59 -7.91 -6.01
N VAL A 195 1.94 -9.19 -6.10
CA VAL A 195 1.86 -9.97 -7.34
C VAL A 195 0.75 -10.99 -7.21
N GLN A 196 -0.32 -10.79 -7.97
CA GLN A 196 -1.52 -11.60 -7.90
C GLN A 196 -1.31 -13.05 -8.37
N ALA A 197 -0.40 -13.29 -9.30
CA ALA A 197 -0.11 -14.65 -9.75
C ALA A 197 0.43 -15.53 -8.60
N THR A 198 1.22 -14.94 -7.71
CA THR A 198 1.87 -15.64 -6.57
C THR A 198 1.21 -15.34 -5.23
N LYS A 199 0.28 -14.38 -5.19
CA LYS A 199 -0.29 -13.80 -3.95
C LYS A 199 0.78 -13.22 -3.02
N LEU A 200 1.96 -12.90 -3.56
CA LEU A 200 3.09 -12.46 -2.76
C LEU A 200 2.97 -10.96 -2.51
N ILE A 201 2.94 -10.61 -1.24
CA ILE A 201 3.18 -9.25 -0.74
C ILE A 201 4.66 -9.17 -0.38
N SER A 202 5.39 -8.22 -0.96
CA SER A 202 6.78 -7.93 -0.58
C SER A 202 6.95 -6.47 -0.22
N VAL A 203 7.66 -6.22 0.87
CA VAL A 203 7.98 -4.90 1.39
C VAL A 203 9.48 -4.77 1.49
N GLN A 204 10.01 -3.71 0.88
CA GLN A 204 11.42 -3.32 0.95
C GLN A 204 11.50 -1.93 1.56
N VAL A 205 12.31 -1.78 2.60
CA VAL A 205 12.50 -0.51 3.30
C VAL A 205 13.97 -0.15 3.28
N SER A 206 14.27 1.09 2.89
CA SER A 206 15.61 1.66 2.91
C SER A 206 15.62 2.91 3.78
N ALA A 207 16.59 2.97 4.69
CA ALA A 207 16.74 4.07 5.64
C ALA A 207 18.24 4.34 5.84
N GLY A 208 18.76 5.42 5.27
CA GLY A 208 20.21 5.65 5.18
C GLY A 208 20.92 4.51 4.43
N SER A 209 21.88 3.85 5.09
CA SER A 209 22.61 2.69 4.54
C SER A 209 21.97 1.34 4.91
N GLU A 210 20.90 1.34 5.69
CA GLU A 210 20.23 0.13 6.15
C GLU A 210 19.11 -0.27 5.19
N SER A 211 18.86 -1.58 5.07
CA SER A 211 17.79 -2.13 4.25
C SER A 211 17.13 -3.31 4.95
N PHE A 212 15.80 -3.34 4.90
CA PHE A 212 14.96 -4.30 5.58
C PHE A 212 13.93 -4.85 4.61
N GLU A 213 13.56 -6.12 4.79
CA GLU A 213 12.56 -6.77 3.96
C GLU A 213 11.61 -7.60 4.82
N VAL A 214 10.34 -7.61 4.43
CA VAL A 214 9.32 -8.54 4.96
C VAL A 214 8.39 -8.95 3.81
N SER A 215 7.93 -10.20 3.84
CA SER A 215 6.99 -10.69 2.84
C SER A 215 5.97 -11.64 3.44
N TYR A 216 4.83 -11.75 2.78
CA TYR A 216 3.77 -12.67 3.17
C TYR A 216 2.94 -13.08 1.95
N VAL A 217 2.52 -14.35 1.91
CA VAL A 217 1.67 -14.86 0.83
C VAL A 217 0.23 -14.83 1.30
N GLN A 218 -0.59 -13.97 0.69
CA GLN A 218 -2.00 -13.82 1.03
C GLN A 218 -2.80 -13.40 -0.20
N ASP A 219 -3.87 -14.13 -0.50
CA ASP A 219 -4.83 -13.69 -1.51
C ASP A 219 -5.71 -12.58 -0.95
N LEU A 220 -5.45 -11.35 -1.40
CA LEU A 220 -6.16 -10.15 -0.95
C LEU A 220 -7.64 -10.16 -1.35
N SER A 221 -8.01 -10.89 -2.41
CA SER A 221 -9.41 -10.98 -2.88
C SER A 221 -10.31 -11.83 -1.97
N THR A 222 -9.73 -12.55 -1.00
CA THR A 222 -10.49 -13.39 -0.06
C THR A 222 -11.16 -12.58 1.05
N PHE A 223 -10.74 -11.34 1.29
CA PHE A 223 -11.29 -10.46 2.33
C PHE A 223 -11.49 -9.00 1.90
N LEU A 224 -10.84 -8.53 0.83
CA LEU A 224 -11.11 -7.20 0.27
C LEU A 224 -12.20 -7.23 -0.80
N PRO A 225 -13.08 -6.22 -0.83
CA PRO A 225 -14.10 -6.09 -1.87
C PRO A 225 -13.49 -5.74 -3.22
N GLN A 226 -14.33 -5.78 -4.26
CA GLN A 226 -13.94 -5.50 -5.63
C GLN A 226 -13.32 -4.11 -5.82
N MET A 227 -13.93 -3.11 -5.19
CA MET A 227 -13.45 -1.73 -5.18
C MET A 227 -13.04 -1.33 -3.78
N VAL A 228 -11.86 -0.76 -3.66
CA VAL A 228 -11.23 -0.38 -2.40
C VAL A 228 -10.79 1.08 -2.44
N GLU A 229 -10.60 1.65 -1.26
CA GLU A 229 -9.81 2.87 -1.10
C GLU A 229 -8.38 2.49 -0.67
N VAL A 230 -7.42 3.31 -1.11
CA VAL A 230 -6.01 3.20 -0.71
C VAL A 230 -5.61 4.47 -0.01
N GLY A 231 -4.80 4.36 1.04
CA GLY A 231 -4.46 5.51 1.85
C GLY A 231 -3.25 5.30 2.74
N LEU A 232 -2.87 6.39 3.39
CA LEU A 232 -1.86 6.44 4.43
C LEU A 232 -2.53 6.84 5.74
N SER A 233 -2.10 6.24 6.84
CA SER A 233 -2.59 6.59 8.17
C SER A 233 -1.45 6.77 9.14
N GLY A 234 -1.59 7.65 10.12
CA GLY A 234 -0.65 7.83 11.21
C GLY A 234 -1.38 8.01 12.53
N SER A 235 -0.78 7.56 13.62
CA SER A 235 -1.37 7.65 14.94
C SER A 235 -0.36 7.90 16.05
N THR A 236 -0.85 8.55 17.10
CA THR A 236 -0.17 8.66 18.38
C THR A 236 -1.09 8.16 19.50
N GLY A 237 -0.48 7.70 20.57
CA GLY A 237 -1.12 7.23 21.79
C GLY A 237 -0.60 8.04 22.97
N GLY A 238 -0.17 7.35 24.02
CA GLY A 238 0.61 7.98 25.10
C GLY A 238 2.05 8.28 24.67
N ALA A 239 2.60 7.45 23.78
CA ALA A 239 3.82 7.71 23.03
C ALA A 239 3.49 8.56 21.79
N ILE A 240 4.42 9.43 21.39
CA ILE A 240 4.15 10.48 20.40
C ILE A 240 5.32 10.69 19.43
N ALA A 241 5.00 10.92 18.17
CA ALA A 241 5.92 11.30 17.11
C ALA A 241 5.18 12.12 16.04
N VAL A 242 5.95 12.78 15.19
CA VAL A 242 5.49 13.50 14.00
C VAL A 242 5.70 12.59 12.79
N PHE A 243 4.65 12.41 11.98
CA PHE A 243 4.67 11.58 10.79
C PHE A 243 4.44 12.45 9.55
N ASP A 244 5.53 12.77 8.86
CA ASP A 244 5.52 13.63 7.67
C ASP A 244 5.85 12.78 6.43
N VAL A 245 4.91 12.72 5.49
CA VAL A 245 5.05 12.00 4.21
C VAL A 245 5.50 13.00 3.15
N VAL A 246 6.63 12.71 2.53
CA VAL A 246 7.31 13.54 1.51
C VAL A 246 6.79 13.23 0.12
N SER A 247 6.59 11.94 -0.20
CA SER A 247 5.97 11.55 -1.46
C SER A 247 5.27 10.20 -1.36
N TRP A 248 4.24 10.01 -2.18
CA TRP A 248 3.50 8.75 -2.29
C TRP A 248 3.18 8.46 -3.75
N TYR A 249 3.72 7.37 -4.27
CA TYR A 249 3.41 6.83 -5.58
C TYR A 249 2.60 5.53 -5.44
N PHE A 250 1.62 5.33 -6.30
CA PHE A 250 0.84 4.09 -6.39
C PHE A 250 0.55 3.75 -7.84
N THR A 251 0.58 2.47 -8.17
CA THR A 251 0.04 1.93 -9.42
C THR A 251 -0.65 0.59 -9.16
N SER A 252 -1.76 0.35 -9.87
CA SER A 252 -2.49 -0.91 -9.88
C SER A 252 -2.86 -1.26 -11.31
N THR A 253 -2.66 -2.52 -11.68
CA THR A 253 -2.84 -3.02 -13.05
C THR A 253 -3.70 -4.28 -13.00
N LEU A 254 -4.90 -4.22 -13.60
CA LEU A 254 -5.76 -5.40 -13.73
C LEU A 254 -5.21 -6.35 -14.80
N VAL A 255 -4.71 -7.51 -14.36
CA VAL A 255 -4.15 -8.56 -15.22
C VAL A 255 -5.15 -9.70 -15.35
N ASN A 256 -5.43 -10.10 -16.59
CA ASN A 256 -6.17 -11.33 -16.85
C ASN A 256 -5.23 -12.51 -16.71
N THR A 257 -5.48 -13.42 -15.77
CA THR A 257 -4.83 -14.73 -15.76
C THR A 257 -5.49 -15.58 -16.84
N GLY A 258 -5.16 -15.32 -18.11
CA GLY A 258 -5.51 -16.22 -19.19
C GLY A 258 -4.88 -17.58 -18.92
N ALA A 259 -5.67 -18.66 -19.08
CA ALA A 259 -5.12 -20.01 -19.08
C ALA A 259 -4.04 -20.11 -20.19
N GLY A 260 -2.77 -20.18 -19.79
CA GLY A 260 -1.65 -20.54 -20.65
C GLY A 260 -0.96 -19.39 -21.39
N HIS A 261 -0.16 -18.60 -20.69
CA HIS A 261 1.03 -18.01 -21.30
C HIS A 261 2.28 -18.55 -20.60
N ILE A 262 2.79 -19.65 -21.15
CA ILE A 262 4.15 -20.11 -20.87
C ILE A 262 5.05 -19.06 -21.54
N HIS A 263 5.65 -18.18 -20.74
CA HIS A 263 6.78 -17.40 -21.20
C HIS A 263 7.95 -18.37 -21.44
N GLN A 264 8.13 -18.77 -22.69
CA GLN A 264 9.41 -19.31 -23.14
C GLN A 264 10.39 -18.14 -23.20
N TYR A 265 11.31 -18.10 -22.25
CA TYR A 265 12.54 -17.33 -22.39
C TYR A 265 13.38 -18.00 -23.49
N VAL A 266 13.66 -17.26 -24.56
CA VAL A 266 14.80 -17.51 -25.45
C VAL A 266 15.90 -16.55 -25.02
#